data_AF-A0A9X5C6H0-F1
#
_entry.id   AF-A0A9X5C6H0-F1
#
_cell.length_a   1.000
_cell.length_b   1.000
_cell.length_c   1.000
_cell.angle_alpha   90.00
_cell.angle_beta   90.00
_cell.angle_gamma   90.00
#
_symmetry.space_group_name_H-M   'P 1'
#
loop_
_entity.id
_entity.type
_entity.pdbx_description
1 polymer ?
#
loop_
_entity_poly.entity_id
_entity_poly.type
_entity_poly.pdbx_seq_one_letter_code
_entity_poly.pdbx_strand_id
1 'polypeptide(L)'
;MIKVEPKLKEFTFDVKGDIIETVSDFIVGRNKDNTVYYMPYLKEYAMVVAIALHAIDGVIFEQDDNIYDSVTEDEDIYALIKYFLNEKANLAAEIKDQIDDVVDFKKRYIIHNNHIITNKILDLLESQKNVENLRIDIGKKENRILKQQIDANNYQIGVMNAMSPETTAKLNEKLASGEFDQKRFVKAVLDNYINSDLITLKSKENKNGNILEMKNHTEKSTPVVSSKKRNLTKTAKNTDKNNDK
;
A
#
# COMPACT_ATOMS: atom_id res chain seq x y z
N MET A 1 40.51 -17.52 -37.47
CA MET A 1 41.33 -16.52 -36.74
C MET A 1 42.55 -16.10 -37.56
N ILE A 2 42.73 -14.79 -37.78
CA ILE A 2 43.86 -14.20 -38.53
C ILE A 2 44.71 -13.33 -37.59
N LYS A 3 46.04 -13.56 -37.57
CA LYS A 3 47.01 -12.80 -36.76
C LYS A 3 47.75 -11.75 -37.61
N VAL A 4 47.76 -10.51 -37.16
CA VAL A 4 48.48 -9.36 -37.74
C VAL A 4 49.21 -8.64 -36.60
N GLU A 5 50.44 -9.07 -36.30
CA GLU A 5 51.26 -8.56 -35.18
C GLU A 5 50.51 -8.46 -33.84
N PRO A 6 50.09 -9.60 -33.25
CA PRO A 6 49.29 -9.60 -32.03
C PRO A 6 50.05 -8.97 -30.86
N LYS A 7 49.44 -7.96 -30.23
CA LYS A 7 50.02 -7.23 -29.09
C LYS A 7 48.93 -6.84 -28.09
N LEU A 8 49.29 -6.74 -26.82
CA LEU A 8 48.39 -6.21 -25.81
C LEU A 8 48.14 -4.72 -26.05
N LYS A 9 46.87 -4.32 -26.08
CA LYS A 9 46.48 -2.91 -26.17
C LYS A 9 46.95 -2.15 -24.94
N GLU A 10 47.14 -0.85 -25.10
CA GLU A 10 47.21 0.04 -23.95
C GLU A 10 45.89 -0.02 -23.19
N PHE A 11 45.98 -0.18 -21.87
CA PHE A 11 44.80 -0.47 -21.07
C PHE A 11 44.12 0.84 -20.67
N THR A 12 43.11 1.22 -21.45
CA THR A 12 42.28 2.39 -21.20
C THR A 12 41.02 2.03 -20.41
N PHE A 13 40.29 3.05 -19.95
CA PHE A 13 38.99 2.87 -19.30
C PHE A 13 37.99 2.16 -20.21
N ASP A 14 38.01 2.45 -21.51
CA ASP A 14 37.08 1.88 -22.49
C ASP A 14 37.30 0.37 -22.67
N VAL A 15 38.57 -0.04 -22.85
CA VAL A 15 38.93 -1.48 -22.95
C VAL A 15 38.48 -2.24 -21.69
N LYS A 16 38.66 -1.62 -20.52
CA LYS A 16 38.20 -2.19 -19.26
C LYS A 16 36.67 -2.35 -19.24
N GLY A 17 35.94 -1.31 -19.66
CA GLY A 17 34.48 -1.32 -19.75
C GLY A 17 33.97 -2.43 -20.66
N ASP A 18 34.54 -2.56 -21.85
CA ASP A 18 34.17 -3.59 -22.83
C ASP A 18 34.38 -5.01 -22.30
N ILE A 19 35.49 -5.25 -21.59
CA ILE A 19 35.76 -6.55 -20.96
C ILE A 19 34.71 -6.85 -19.90
N ILE A 20 34.43 -5.88 -19.01
CA ILE A 20 33.47 -6.05 -17.94
C ILE A 20 32.08 -6.35 -18.51
N GLU A 21 31.64 -5.58 -19.51
CA GLU A 21 30.35 -5.75 -20.17
C GLU A 21 30.23 -7.14 -20.79
N THR A 22 31.21 -7.52 -21.62
CA THR A 22 31.24 -8.82 -22.30
C THR A 22 31.20 -9.98 -21.30
N VAL A 23 32.06 -9.96 -20.28
CA VAL A 23 32.06 -11.03 -19.26
C VAL A 23 30.73 -11.06 -18.51
N SER A 24 30.20 -9.90 -18.15
CA SER A 24 28.94 -9.82 -17.41
C SER A 24 27.75 -10.33 -18.24
N ASP A 25 27.73 -10.10 -19.56
CA ASP A 25 26.70 -10.61 -20.47
C ASP A 25 26.78 -12.13 -20.67
N PHE A 26 27.98 -12.70 -20.70
CA PHE A 26 28.16 -14.16 -20.70
C PHE A 26 27.62 -14.81 -19.41
N ILE A 27 27.77 -14.12 -18.26
CA ILE A 27 27.36 -14.67 -16.96
C ILE A 27 25.86 -14.47 -16.72
N VAL A 28 25.33 -13.28 -16.98
CA VAL A 28 23.90 -12.94 -16.80
C VAL A 28 23.41 -12.20 -18.04
N GLY A 29 22.40 -12.76 -18.68
CA GLY A 29 21.77 -12.13 -19.84
C GLY A 29 20.37 -12.65 -20.10
N ARG A 30 19.88 -12.35 -21.30
CA ARG A 30 18.61 -12.84 -21.81
C ARG A 30 18.81 -13.52 -23.14
N ASN A 31 18.18 -14.69 -23.32
CA ASN A 31 18.10 -15.34 -24.61
C ASN A 31 17.17 -14.58 -25.56
N LYS A 32 17.17 -14.97 -26.84
CA LYS A 32 16.25 -14.45 -27.87
C LYS A 32 14.77 -14.58 -27.46
N ASP A 33 14.44 -15.60 -26.69
CA ASP A 33 13.08 -15.84 -26.16
C ASP A 33 12.78 -15.03 -24.88
N ASN A 34 13.62 -14.05 -24.54
CA ASN A 34 13.53 -13.20 -23.35
C ASN A 34 13.63 -13.98 -22.01
N THR A 35 14.06 -15.24 -22.05
CA THR A 35 14.36 -16.03 -20.85
C THR A 35 15.70 -15.58 -20.26
N VAL A 36 15.71 -15.36 -18.95
CA VAL A 36 16.92 -14.97 -18.22
C VAL A 36 17.76 -16.20 -17.95
N TYR A 37 19.07 -16.12 -18.21
CA TYR A 37 20.04 -17.13 -17.78
C TYR A 37 21.03 -16.57 -16.76
N TYR A 38 21.55 -17.47 -15.93
CA TYR A 38 22.65 -17.20 -15.03
C TYR A 38 23.64 -18.37 -15.09
N MET A 39 24.85 -18.10 -15.60
CA MET A 39 25.89 -19.09 -15.86
C MET A 39 27.22 -18.66 -15.20
N PRO A 40 27.31 -18.68 -13.86
CA PRO A 40 28.51 -18.23 -13.14
C PRO A 40 29.76 -19.06 -13.45
N TYR A 41 29.59 -20.33 -13.82
CA TYR A 41 30.68 -21.22 -14.19
C TYR A 41 31.36 -20.85 -15.52
N LEU A 42 30.75 -19.97 -16.33
CA LEU A 42 31.38 -19.45 -17.55
C LEU A 42 32.28 -18.23 -17.29
N LYS A 43 32.44 -17.77 -16.04
CA LYS A 43 33.22 -16.57 -15.72
C LYS A 43 34.67 -16.63 -16.25
N GLU A 44 35.34 -17.76 -16.07
CA GLU A 44 36.73 -17.92 -16.53
C GLU A 44 36.83 -18.00 -18.06
N TYR A 45 35.93 -18.77 -18.68
CA TYR A 45 35.79 -18.86 -20.13
C TYR A 45 35.56 -17.48 -20.75
N ALA A 46 34.60 -16.74 -20.21
CA ALA A 46 34.23 -15.41 -20.68
C ALA A 46 35.37 -14.41 -20.51
N MET A 47 36.16 -14.53 -19.43
CA MET A 47 37.33 -13.68 -19.22
C MET A 47 38.37 -13.86 -20.32
N VAL A 48 38.65 -15.11 -20.71
CA VAL A 48 39.60 -15.41 -21.81
C VAL A 48 39.09 -14.82 -23.12
N VAL A 49 37.80 -15.03 -23.44
CA VAL A 49 37.17 -14.50 -24.66
C VAL A 49 37.19 -12.97 -24.68
N ALA A 50 36.84 -12.32 -23.56
CA ALA A 50 36.79 -10.86 -23.48
C ALA A 50 38.18 -10.22 -23.59
N ILE A 51 39.20 -10.81 -22.96
CA ILE A 51 40.60 -10.36 -23.13
C ILE A 51 41.03 -10.50 -24.59
N ALA A 52 40.73 -11.64 -25.23
CA ALA A 52 41.10 -11.87 -26.62
C ALA A 52 40.45 -10.87 -27.58
N LEU A 53 39.18 -10.51 -27.34
CA LEU A 53 38.43 -9.57 -28.17
C LEU A 53 38.84 -8.11 -27.97
N HIS A 54 39.05 -7.70 -26.72
CA HIS A 54 39.15 -6.27 -26.38
C HIS A 54 40.55 -5.83 -25.94
N ALA A 55 41.34 -6.73 -25.35
CA ALA A 55 42.66 -6.41 -24.82
C ALA A 55 43.82 -6.77 -25.77
N ILE A 56 43.57 -7.50 -26.86
CA ILE A 56 44.59 -7.88 -27.85
C ILE A 56 44.28 -7.18 -29.18
N ASP A 57 45.24 -6.40 -29.67
CA ASP A 57 45.23 -5.85 -31.03
C ASP A 57 45.86 -6.84 -32.00
N GLY A 58 45.45 -6.76 -33.27
CA GLY A 58 46.05 -7.58 -34.33
C GLY A 58 45.49 -8.99 -34.43
N VAL A 59 44.37 -9.29 -33.77
CA VAL A 59 43.66 -10.57 -33.93
C VAL A 59 42.28 -10.29 -34.50
N ILE A 60 41.97 -10.96 -35.61
CA ILE A 60 40.66 -10.88 -36.26
C ILE A 60 40.01 -12.26 -36.19
N PHE A 61 38.84 -12.31 -35.57
CA PHE A 61 38.00 -13.51 -35.48
C PHE A 61 36.97 -13.51 -36.60
N GLU A 62 36.76 -14.66 -37.21
CA GLU A 62 35.69 -14.86 -38.18
C GLU A 62 34.35 -15.11 -37.49
N GLN A 63 33.25 -14.93 -38.21
CA GLN A 63 31.90 -14.92 -37.63
C GLN A 63 31.47 -16.26 -37.01
N ASP A 64 32.10 -17.36 -37.43
CA ASP A 64 31.83 -18.72 -36.96
C ASP A 64 32.98 -19.31 -36.11
N ASP A 65 34.01 -18.51 -35.79
CA ASP A 65 35.13 -18.97 -34.97
C ASP A 65 34.67 -19.18 -33.51
N ASN A 66 34.98 -20.36 -32.94
CA ASN A 66 34.97 -20.48 -31.49
C ASN A 66 36.20 -19.74 -30.94
N ILE A 67 35.98 -18.52 -30.45
CA ILE A 67 37.04 -17.63 -29.97
C ILE A 67 37.86 -18.30 -28.86
N TYR A 68 37.23 -19.02 -27.93
CA TYR A 68 37.95 -19.63 -26.83
C TYR A 68 38.90 -20.74 -27.30
N ASP A 69 38.40 -21.66 -28.14
CA ASP A 69 39.21 -22.74 -28.67
C ASP A 69 40.36 -22.17 -29.52
N SER A 70 40.05 -21.23 -30.42
CA SER A 70 41.03 -20.58 -31.30
C SER A 70 42.18 -19.91 -30.53
N VAL A 71 41.86 -19.32 -29.39
CA VAL A 71 42.81 -18.58 -28.55
C VAL A 71 43.61 -19.50 -27.63
N THR A 72 43.01 -20.59 -27.15
CA THR A 72 43.68 -21.54 -26.25
C THR A 72 44.59 -22.50 -26.99
N GLU A 73 44.30 -22.81 -28.26
CA GLU A 73 45.14 -23.61 -29.14
C GLU A 73 46.35 -22.82 -29.68
N ASP A 74 46.27 -21.49 -29.78
CA ASP A 74 47.37 -20.63 -30.22
C ASP A 74 48.27 -20.21 -29.05
N GLU A 75 49.47 -20.79 -28.99
CA GLU A 75 50.42 -20.55 -27.88
C GLU A 75 50.80 -19.07 -27.72
N ASP A 76 50.93 -18.31 -28.81
CA ASP A 76 51.35 -16.90 -28.75
C ASP A 76 50.26 -16.04 -28.10
N ILE A 77 49.01 -16.19 -28.55
CA ILE A 77 47.88 -15.43 -28.03
C ILE A 77 47.59 -15.87 -26.60
N TYR A 78 47.61 -17.17 -26.33
CA TYR A 78 47.38 -17.68 -24.98
C TYR A 78 48.44 -17.20 -23.99
N ALA A 79 49.71 -17.06 -24.43
CA ALA A 79 50.77 -16.46 -23.63
C ALA A 79 50.49 -14.99 -23.28
N LEU A 80 49.96 -14.20 -24.23
CA LEU A 80 49.55 -12.81 -23.96
C LEU A 80 48.42 -12.72 -22.93
N ILE A 81 47.45 -13.63 -22.99
CA ILE A 81 46.34 -13.69 -22.02
C ILE A 81 46.86 -14.10 -20.65
N LYS A 82 47.72 -15.12 -20.56
CA LYS A 82 48.36 -15.51 -19.31
C LYS A 82 49.20 -14.38 -18.73
N TYR A 83 49.94 -13.66 -19.56
CA TYR A 83 50.70 -12.49 -19.16
C TYR A 83 49.77 -11.43 -18.54
N PHE A 84 48.64 -11.14 -19.18
CA PHE A 84 47.65 -10.23 -18.62
C PHE A 84 47.11 -10.70 -17.26
N LEU A 85 46.72 -11.97 -17.16
CA LEU A 85 46.12 -12.51 -15.92
C LEU A 85 47.12 -12.59 -14.75
N ASN A 86 48.40 -12.84 -15.03
CA ASN A 86 49.42 -13.05 -14.00
C ASN A 86 50.24 -11.78 -13.72
N GLU A 87 50.85 -11.18 -14.74
CA GLU A 87 51.74 -10.02 -14.59
C GLU A 87 50.95 -8.73 -14.34
N LYS A 88 49.69 -8.66 -14.79
CA LYS A 88 48.74 -7.61 -14.42
C LYS A 88 47.68 -8.10 -13.43
N ALA A 89 48.04 -8.97 -12.50
CA ALA A 89 47.12 -9.57 -11.53
C ALA A 89 46.26 -8.54 -10.75
N ASN A 90 46.82 -7.40 -10.36
CA ASN A 90 46.07 -6.35 -9.65
C ASN A 90 44.93 -5.78 -10.51
N LEU A 91 45.20 -5.51 -11.78
CA LEU A 91 44.21 -5.01 -12.73
C LEU A 91 43.17 -6.08 -13.05
N ALA A 92 43.61 -7.33 -13.23
CA ALA A 92 42.72 -8.45 -13.45
C ALA A 92 41.79 -8.70 -12.24
N ALA A 93 42.29 -8.52 -11.01
CA ALA A 93 41.50 -8.58 -9.79
C ALA A 93 40.47 -7.45 -9.73
N GLU A 94 40.88 -6.21 -10.02
CA GLU A 94 39.97 -5.06 -10.07
C GLU A 94 38.84 -5.25 -11.09
N ILE A 95 39.15 -5.79 -12.27
CA ILE A 95 38.14 -6.12 -13.29
C ILE A 95 37.18 -7.19 -12.77
N LYS A 96 37.69 -8.23 -12.10
CA LYS A 96 36.87 -9.31 -11.53
C LYS A 96 35.90 -8.79 -10.47
N ASP A 97 36.34 -7.90 -9.59
CA ASP A 97 35.50 -7.28 -8.57
C ASP A 97 34.38 -6.45 -9.23
N GLN A 98 34.72 -5.65 -10.24
CA GLN A 98 33.72 -4.86 -10.98
C GLN A 98 32.74 -5.72 -11.77
N ILE A 99 33.18 -6.86 -12.33
CA ILE A 99 32.28 -7.84 -12.94
C ILE A 99 31.28 -8.36 -11.91
N ASP A 100 31.72 -8.66 -10.69
CA ASP A 100 30.82 -9.15 -9.64
C ASP A 100 29.78 -8.08 -9.26
N ASP A 101 30.18 -6.81 -9.14
CA ASP A 101 29.26 -5.69 -8.91
C ASP A 101 28.23 -5.53 -10.05
N VAL A 102 28.67 -5.58 -11.31
CA VAL A 102 27.78 -5.46 -12.48
C VAL A 102 26.83 -6.66 -12.57
N VAL A 103 27.33 -7.87 -12.32
CA VAL A 103 26.52 -9.09 -12.30
C VAL A 103 25.47 -9.01 -11.20
N ASP A 104 25.83 -8.56 -10.00
CA ASP A 104 24.89 -8.38 -8.91
C ASP A 104 23.86 -7.28 -9.20
N PHE A 105 24.27 -6.19 -9.83
CA PHE A 105 23.35 -5.18 -10.33
C PHE A 105 22.36 -5.77 -11.34
N LYS A 106 22.83 -6.54 -12.33
CA LYS A 106 21.97 -7.20 -13.33
C LYS A 106 20.99 -8.16 -12.67
N LYS A 107 21.43 -8.98 -11.70
CA LYS A 107 20.53 -9.87 -10.92
C LYS A 107 19.42 -9.07 -10.24
N ARG A 108 19.78 -7.99 -9.53
CA ARG A 108 18.80 -7.13 -8.86
C ARG A 108 17.84 -6.50 -9.86
N TYR A 109 18.35 -5.99 -10.97
CA TYR A 109 17.54 -5.40 -12.04
C TYR A 109 16.51 -6.39 -12.59
N ILE A 110 16.91 -7.65 -12.81
CA ILE A 110 16.01 -8.72 -13.25
C ILE A 110 14.92 -8.99 -12.20
N ILE A 111 15.27 -9.07 -10.92
CA ILE A 111 14.31 -9.30 -9.84
C ILE A 111 13.32 -8.13 -9.72
N HIS A 112 13.80 -6.89 -9.79
CA HIS A 112 12.95 -5.70 -9.70
C HIS A 112 12.03 -5.53 -10.92
N ASN A 113 12.47 -5.93 -12.11
CA ASN A 113 11.63 -5.95 -13.31
C ASN A 113 10.75 -7.20 -13.42
N ASN A 114 10.69 -8.03 -12.38
CA ASN A 114 9.76 -9.14 -12.35
C ASN A 114 8.35 -8.66 -12.02
N HIS A 115 7.51 -8.52 -13.05
CA HIS A 115 6.12 -8.10 -12.93
C HIS A 115 5.32 -8.91 -11.89
N ILE A 116 5.62 -10.20 -11.70
CA ILE A 116 4.94 -11.05 -10.71
C ILE A 116 5.25 -10.56 -9.30
N ILE A 117 6.53 -10.28 -9.01
CA ILE A 117 6.96 -9.80 -7.70
C ILE A 117 6.40 -8.39 -7.47
N THR A 118 6.51 -7.51 -8.46
CA THR A 118 5.98 -6.14 -8.38
C THR A 118 4.48 -6.13 -8.11
N ASN A 119 3.69 -6.95 -8.83
CA ASN A 119 2.25 -7.05 -8.61
C ASN A 119 1.93 -7.59 -7.20
N LYS A 120 2.63 -8.63 -6.73
CA LYS A 120 2.44 -9.14 -5.37
C LYS A 120 2.78 -8.12 -4.29
N ILE A 121 3.80 -7.29 -4.51
CA ILE A 121 4.14 -6.19 -3.59
C ILE A 121 3.01 -5.17 -3.56
N LEU A 122 2.45 -4.80 -4.71
CA LEU A 122 1.30 -3.90 -4.80
C LEU A 122 0.07 -4.46 -4.05
N ASP A 123 -0.25 -5.74 -4.26
CA ASP A 123 -1.35 -6.42 -3.56
C ASP A 123 -1.16 -6.41 -2.03
N LEU A 124 0.09 -6.58 -1.57
CA LEU A 124 0.44 -6.57 -0.16
C LEU A 124 0.29 -5.15 0.43
N LEU A 125 0.72 -4.12 -0.29
CA LEU A 125 0.55 -2.72 0.10
C LEU A 125 -0.92 -2.32 0.17
N GLU A 126 -1.74 -2.77 -0.79
CA GLU A 126 -3.18 -2.54 -0.78
C GLU A 126 -3.85 -3.24 0.41
N SER A 127 -3.47 -4.50 0.68
CA SER A 127 -3.94 -5.24 1.84
C SER A 127 -3.55 -4.54 3.16
N GLN A 128 -2.33 -4.01 3.25
CA GLN A 128 -1.86 -3.27 4.42
C GLN A 128 -2.67 -1.99 4.65
N LYS A 129 -2.96 -1.24 3.57
CA LYS A 129 -3.82 -0.06 3.63
C LYS A 129 -5.23 -0.40 4.13
N ASN A 130 -5.79 -1.53 3.70
CA ASN A 130 -7.10 -1.99 4.15
C ASN A 130 -7.10 -2.35 5.65
N VAL A 131 -6.05 -3.02 6.13
CA VAL A 131 -5.87 -3.32 7.56
C VAL A 131 -5.79 -2.04 8.39
N GLU A 132 -5.07 -1.03 7.91
CA GLU A 132 -4.93 0.24 8.61
C GLU A 132 -6.26 1.00 8.68
N ASN A 133 -7.03 1.04 7.58
CA ASN A 133 -8.38 1.61 7.57
C ASN A 133 -9.31 0.89 8.57
N LEU A 134 -9.27 -0.44 8.61
CA LEU A 134 -10.05 -1.22 9.58
C LEU A 134 -9.65 -0.91 11.02
N ARG A 135 -8.36 -0.74 11.31
CA ARG A 135 -7.89 -0.33 12.65
C ARG A 135 -8.41 1.05 13.04
N ILE A 136 -8.38 2.01 12.12
CA ILE A 136 -8.94 3.35 12.35
C ILE A 136 -10.45 3.27 12.64
N ASP A 137 -11.19 2.47 11.88
CA ASP A 137 -12.63 2.31 12.05
C ASP A 137 -13.00 1.62 13.37
N ILE A 138 -12.21 0.62 13.79
CA ILE A 138 -12.34 0.01 15.12
C ILE A 138 -12.12 1.07 16.20
N GLY A 139 -11.03 1.84 16.13
CA GLY A 139 -10.74 2.89 17.12
C GLY A 139 -11.82 3.98 17.17
N LYS A 140 -12.46 4.33 16.05
CA LYS A 140 -13.61 5.26 16.03
C LYS A 140 -14.84 4.66 16.74
N LYS A 141 -15.13 3.38 16.50
CA LYS A 141 -16.26 2.69 17.13
C LYS A 141 -16.05 2.54 18.63
N GLU A 142 -14.85 2.16 19.06
CA GLU A 142 -14.48 2.07 20.49
C GLU A 142 -14.65 3.42 21.20
N ASN A 143 -14.12 4.51 20.61
CA ASN A 143 -14.29 5.85 21.16
C ASN A 143 -15.77 6.26 21.29
N ARG A 144 -16.62 5.85 20.36
CA ARG A 144 -18.06 6.11 20.43
C ARG A 144 -18.71 5.35 21.60
N ILE A 145 -18.35 4.08 21.78
CA ILE A 145 -18.86 3.25 22.89
C ILE A 145 -18.42 3.84 24.23
N LEU A 146 -17.15 4.23 24.35
CA LEU A 146 -16.63 4.86 25.56
C LEU A 146 -17.36 6.16 25.90
N LYS A 147 -17.64 7.00 24.91
CA LYS A 147 -18.46 8.22 25.12
C LYS A 147 -19.86 7.90 25.62
N GLN A 148 -20.52 6.90 25.02
CA GLN A 148 -21.86 6.49 25.46
C GLN A 148 -21.86 5.96 26.89
N GLN A 149 -20.83 5.22 27.30
CA GLN A 149 -20.67 4.77 28.69
C GLN A 149 -20.43 5.94 29.65
N ILE A 150 -19.59 6.90 29.27
CA ILE A 150 -19.35 8.12 30.06
C ILE A 150 -20.66 8.90 30.23
N ASP A 151 -21.42 9.10 29.14
CA ASP A 151 -22.69 9.83 29.18
C ASP A 151 -23.73 9.12 30.06
N ALA A 152 -23.81 7.78 29.98
CA ALA A 152 -24.70 6.98 30.83
C ALA A 152 -24.31 7.07 32.32
N ASN A 153 -23.01 7.00 32.62
CA ASN A 153 -22.50 7.14 33.99
C ASN A 153 -22.78 8.55 34.54
N ASN A 154 -22.56 9.59 33.72
CA ASN A 154 -22.86 10.98 34.10
C ASN A 154 -24.35 11.18 34.37
N TYR A 155 -25.22 10.61 33.54
CA TYR A 155 -26.67 10.63 33.79
C TYR A 155 -27.03 9.93 35.10
N GLN A 156 -26.47 8.75 35.37
CA GLN A 156 -26.69 8.02 36.61
C GLN A 156 -26.24 8.84 37.83
N ILE A 157 -25.07 9.46 37.77
CA ILE A 157 -24.57 10.35 38.83
C ILE A 157 -25.53 11.53 39.04
N GLY A 158 -26.01 12.16 37.96
CA GLY A 158 -26.97 13.26 38.03
C GLY A 158 -28.28 12.85 38.71
N VAL A 159 -28.81 11.67 38.37
CA VAL A 159 -30.02 11.11 38.99
C VAL A 159 -29.79 10.81 40.48
N MET A 160 -28.65 10.22 40.84
CA MET A 160 -28.31 9.95 42.25
C MET A 160 -28.15 11.24 43.07
N ASN A 161 -27.55 12.29 42.51
CA ASN A 161 -27.38 13.57 43.18
C ASN A 161 -28.73 14.31 43.38
N ALA A 162 -29.71 14.07 42.51
CA ALA A 162 -31.06 14.63 42.64
C ALA A 162 -31.96 13.86 43.63
N MET A 163 -31.54 12.66 44.06
CA MET A 163 -32.26 11.84 45.04
C MET A 163 -31.83 12.19 46.47
N SER A 164 -32.77 12.07 47.43
CA SER A 164 -32.44 12.28 48.84
C SER A 164 -31.53 11.14 49.35
N PRO A 165 -30.64 11.38 50.32
CA PRO A 165 -29.70 10.37 50.82
C PRO A 165 -30.37 9.06 51.26
N GLU A 166 -31.56 9.13 51.88
CA GLU A 166 -32.34 7.96 52.29
C GLU A 166 -32.89 7.16 51.11
N THR A 167 -33.34 7.83 50.04
CA THR A 167 -33.84 7.16 48.83
C THR A 167 -32.71 6.51 48.03
N THR A 168 -31.53 7.15 47.98
CA THR A 168 -30.33 6.59 47.36
C THR A 168 -29.81 5.38 48.12
N ALA A 169 -29.82 5.41 49.46
CA ALA A 169 -29.42 4.27 50.29
C ALA A 169 -30.34 3.05 50.10
N LYS A 170 -31.67 3.25 50.10
CA LYS A 170 -32.65 2.19 49.85
C LYS A 170 -32.58 1.63 48.42
N LEU A 171 -32.24 2.47 47.43
CA LEU A 171 -32.05 2.03 46.05
C LEU A 171 -30.78 1.17 45.91
N ASN A 172 -29.67 1.60 46.51
CA ASN A 172 -28.41 0.85 46.51
C ASN A 172 -28.56 -0.50 47.23
N GLU A 173 -29.31 -0.54 48.34
CA GLU A 173 -29.63 -1.77 49.07
C GLU A 173 -30.43 -2.76 48.19
N LYS A 174 -31.45 -2.28 47.46
CA LYS A 174 -32.24 -3.11 46.53
C LYS A 174 -31.49 -3.58 45.29
N LEU A 175 -30.52 -2.80 44.81
CA LEU A 175 -29.65 -3.19 43.70
C LEU A 175 -28.63 -4.24 44.15
N ALA A 176 -28.08 -4.10 45.36
CA ALA A 176 -27.11 -5.02 45.93
C ALA A 176 -27.74 -6.36 46.38
N SER A 177 -29.00 -6.35 46.83
CA SER A 177 -29.73 -7.55 47.24
C SER A 177 -30.22 -8.43 46.08
N GLY A 178 -30.12 -7.94 44.83
CA GLY A 178 -30.63 -8.65 43.64
C GLY A 178 -32.16 -8.67 43.53
N GLU A 179 -32.89 -8.00 44.44
CA GLU A 179 -34.36 -7.87 44.40
C GLU A 179 -34.85 -6.81 43.39
N PHE A 180 -33.94 -6.22 42.61
CA PHE A 180 -34.28 -5.28 41.56
C PHE A 180 -34.91 -5.98 40.36
N ASP A 181 -36.23 -5.97 40.30
CA ASP A 181 -37.00 -6.48 39.16
C ASP A 181 -36.90 -5.53 37.95
N GLN A 182 -35.88 -5.76 37.13
CA GLN A 182 -35.58 -4.99 35.93
C GLN A 182 -36.77 -4.97 34.94
N LYS A 183 -37.59 -6.03 34.87
CA LYS A 183 -38.77 -6.08 34.00
C LYS A 183 -39.86 -5.12 34.46
N ARG A 184 -40.09 -5.05 35.77
CA ARG A 184 -41.07 -4.13 36.36
C ARG A 184 -40.63 -2.67 36.25
N PHE A 185 -39.33 -2.40 36.37
CA PHE A 185 -38.76 -1.07 36.15
C PHE A 185 -38.93 -0.61 34.70
N VAL A 186 -38.54 -1.43 33.72
CA VAL A 186 -38.70 -1.12 32.29
C VAL A 186 -40.17 -0.87 31.95
N LYS A 187 -41.10 -1.68 32.48
CA LYS A 187 -42.54 -1.48 32.30
C LYS A 187 -43.02 -0.15 32.88
N ALA A 188 -42.59 0.20 34.11
CA ALA A 188 -42.97 1.45 34.74
C ALA A 188 -42.41 2.70 34.03
N VAL A 189 -41.19 2.62 33.47
CA VAL A 189 -40.60 3.70 32.67
C VAL A 189 -41.36 3.88 31.35
N LEU A 190 -41.71 2.78 30.67
CA LEU A 190 -42.53 2.83 29.45
C LEU A 190 -43.93 3.38 29.72
N ASP A 191 -44.59 2.93 30.78
CA ASP A 191 -45.92 3.42 31.18
C ASP A 191 -45.87 4.92 31.51
N ASN A 192 -44.82 5.41 32.18
CA ASN A 192 -44.62 6.84 32.44
C ASN A 192 -44.30 7.65 31.19
N TYR A 193 -43.53 7.11 30.25
CA TYR A 193 -43.23 7.79 28.97
C TYR A 193 -44.51 7.94 28.13
N ILE A 194 -45.30 6.87 28.02
CA ILE A 194 -46.61 6.87 27.35
C ILE A 194 -47.57 7.85 28.03
N ASN A 195 -47.60 7.88 29.37
CA ASN A 195 -48.43 8.81 30.13
C ASN A 195 -47.96 10.28 29.99
N SER A 196 -46.66 10.53 29.86
CA SER A 196 -46.12 11.88 29.65
C SER A 196 -46.47 12.45 28.28
N ASP A 197 -46.50 11.61 27.24
CA ASP A 197 -47.01 11.96 25.91
C ASP A 197 -48.53 12.20 25.93
N LEU A 198 -49.29 11.41 26.71
CA LEU A 198 -50.73 11.63 26.91
C LEU A 198 -51.05 12.93 27.68
N ILE A 199 -50.23 13.33 28.65
CA ILE A 199 -50.40 14.60 29.38
C ILE A 199 -50.07 15.80 28.47
N THR A 200 -49.04 15.70 27.63
CA THR A 200 -48.73 16.75 26.64
C THR A 200 -49.79 16.83 25.54
N LEU A 201 -50.44 15.72 25.16
CA LEU A 201 -51.61 15.70 24.27
C LEU A 201 -52.87 16.30 24.93
N LYS A 202 -53.21 15.92 26.17
CA LYS A 202 -54.38 16.46 26.89
C LYS A 202 -54.25 17.96 27.21
N SER A 203 -53.04 18.45 27.45
CA SER A 203 -52.80 19.90 27.62
C SER A 203 -52.97 20.70 26.33
N LYS A 204 -52.81 20.07 25.15
CA LYS A 204 -53.12 20.67 23.84
C LYS A 204 -54.63 20.64 23.54
N GLU A 205 -55.34 19.60 23.96
CA GLU A 205 -56.81 19.54 23.83
C GLU A 205 -57.52 20.56 24.73
N ASN A 206 -57.09 20.72 25.99
CA ASN A 206 -57.68 21.72 26.90
C ASN A 206 -57.38 23.17 26.49
N LYS A 207 -56.29 23.44 25.75
CA LYS A 207 -56.06 24.76 25.13
C LYS A 207 -56.96 25.01 23.91
N ASN A 208 -57.44 23.96 23.24
CA ASN A 208 -58.34 24.08 22.09
C ASN A 208 -59.82 24.17 22.51
N GLY A 209 -60.20 23.66 23.68
CA GLY A 209 -61.56 23.79 24.24
C GLY A 209 -61.94 25.25 24.58
N ASN A 210 -61.01 26.03 25.15
CA ASN A 210 -61.24 27.44 25.48
C ASN A 210 -61.17 28.40 24.27
N ILE A 211 -60.85 27.92 23.06
CA ILE A 211 -60.81 28.76 21.84
C ILE A 211 -62.12 28.63 21.04
N LEU A 212 -62.97 27.63 21.31
CA LEU A 212 -64.24 27.45 20.59
C LEU A 212 -65.37 28.39 21.07
N GLU A 213 -65.32 28.90 22.30
CA GLU A 213 -66.34 29.85 22.80
C GLU A 213 -66.07 31.31 22.40
N MET A 214 -64.92 31.65 21.81
CA MET A 214 -64.56 33.02 21.41
C MET A 214 -64.46 33.24 19.89
N LYS A 215 -64.84 32.27 19.04
CA LYS A 215 -64.71 32.36 17.57
C LYS A 215 -66.00 32.59 16.77
N ASN A 216 -67.11 32.93 17.44
CA ASN A 216 -68.37 33.30 16.79
C ASN A 216 -68.61 34.82 16.64
N HIS A 217 -67.55 35.65 16.67
CA HIS A 217 -67.67 37.03 16.22
C HIS A 217 -66.50 37.44 15.32
N THR A 218 -66.87 37.77 14.06
CA THR A 218 -66.24 38.74 13.12
C THR A 218 -64.83 38.41 12.61
N GLU A 219 -64.68 37.88 11.40
CA GLU A 219 -64.73 38.53 10.06
C GLU A 219 -63.49 39.36 9.65
N LYS A 220 -62.84 38.86 8.58
CA LYS A 220 -62.24 39.57 7.42
C LYS A 220 -61.09 40.58 7.64
N SER A 221 -59.89 40.18 7.21
CA SER A 221 -59.13 40.90 6.16
C SER A 221 -57.91 40.11 5.67
N THR A 222 -57.70 40.16 4.36
CA THR A 222 -56.74 39.46 3.49
C THR A 222 -55.31 40.10 3.49
N PRO A 223 -54.32 39.60 2.71
CA PRO A 223 -52.95 39.33 3.18
C PRO A 223 -51.89 40.32 2.68
N VAL A 224 -50.67 40.27 3.23
CA VAL A 224 -49.49 40.93 2.62
C VAL A 224 -48.31 39.97 2.52
N VAL A 225 -47.76 39.96 1.31
CA VAL A 225 -46.67 39.16 0.73
C VAL A 225 -45.29 39.73 1.09
N SER A 226 -44.25 38.87 1.16
CA SER A 226 -42.91 39.00 0.50
C SER A 226 -41.83 38.25 1.30
N SER A 227 -41.35 37.09 0.82
CA SER A 227 -40.24 36.86 -0.14
C SER A 227 -38.83 36.91 0.48
N LYS A 228 -38.12 35.78 0.50
CA LYS A 228 -36.98 35.54 -0.41
C LYS A 228 -36.36 34.14 -0.23
N LYS A 229 -36.34 33.42 -1.36
CA LYS A 229 -35.55 32.23 -1.66
C LYS A 229 -34.05 32.54 -1.65
N ARG A 230 -33.22 31.57 -1.22
CA ARG A 230 -32.00 31.18 -1.93
C ARG A 230 -31.86 29.65 -1.87
N ASN A 231 -32.13 29.03 -3.02
CA ASN A 231 -31.63 27.73 -3.43
C ASN A 231 -30.21 27.90 -3.99
N LEU A 232 -29.36 26.88 -3.84
CA LEU A 232 -28.31 26.45 -4.77
C LEU A 232 -27.99 24.98 -4.37
N THR A 233 -28.75 24.01 -4.88
CA THR A 233 -28.46 23.11 -6.03
C THR A 233 -27.49 21.97 -5.77
N LYS A 234 -28.06 20.77 -5.88
CA LYS A 234 -27.46 19.45 -6.09
C LYS A 234 -26.67 19.39 -7.39
N THR A 235 -25.67 18.50 -7.45
CA THR A 235 -25.47 17.63 -8.61
C THR A 235 -25.00 16.26 -8.15
N ALA A 236 -25.88 15.27 -8.32
CA ALA A 236 -25.54 13.87 -8.42
C ALA A 236 -25.31 13.54 -9.90
N LYS A 237 -24.42 12.61 -10.22
CA LYS A 237 -24.51 11.77 -11.42
C LYS A 237 -23.97 10.38 -11.12
N ASN A 238 -24.91 9.49 -10.84
CA ASN A 238 -24.86 8.08 -11.19
C ASN A 238 -25.16 7.96 -12.69
N THR A 239 -24.48 7.05 -13.39
CA THR A 239 -25.10 6.20 -14.40
C THR A 239 -24.27 4.95 -14.63
N ASP A 240 -24.92 3.83 -14.34
CA ASP A 240 -24.62 2.44 -14.72
C ASP A 240 -24.65 2.23 -16.25
N LYS A 241 -23.90 1.20 -16.68
CA LYS A 241 -24.20 0.14 -17.67
C LYS A 241 -25.20 0.44 -18.80
N ASN A 242 -24.79 0.21 -20.05
CA ASN A 242 -25.12 -0.99 -20.85
C ASN A 242 -24.81 -0.85 -22.37
N ASN A 243 -24.55 -2.02 -22.99
CA ASN A 243 -24.78 -2.44 -24.38
C ASN A 243 -23.66 -2.34 -25.44
N ASP A 244 -23.14 -3.52 -25.79
CA ASP A 244 -23.20 -4.18 -27.10
C ASP A 244 -23.04 -3.32 -28.38
N LYS A 245 -21.85 -3.43 -29.01
CA LYS A 245 -21.63 -4.00 -30.34
C LYS A 245 -20.15 -3.98 -30.71
#